data_AF-A0A7W5B823-F1
#
_entry.id   AF-A0A7W5B823-F1
#
_cell.length_a   1.000
_cell.length_b   1.000
_cell.length_c   1.000
_cell.angle_alpha   90.00
_cell.angle_beta   90.00
_cell.angle_gamma   90.00
#
_symmetry.space_group_name_H-M   'P 1'
#
loop_
_entity.id
_entity.type
_entity.pdbx_description
1 polymer ?
#
loop_
_entity_poly.entity_id
_entity_poly.type
_entity_poly.pdbx_seq_one_letter_code
_entity_poly.pdbx_strand_id
1 'polypeptide(L)'
;MRVGVQFTGSVPAGATRRWFTFNWPQGWHVAWNVVSTSPRPGSPQVDWDVEVERADANNLTYWISVRNVTPDPVNIEARYAVLN
;
A
#
# COMPACT_ATOMS: atom_id res chain seq x y z
N MET A 1 17.06 0.70 8.76
CA MET A 1 16.17 0.66 7.57
C MET A 1 15.95 -0.78 7.11
N ARG A 2 14.69 -1.24 7.10
CA ARG A 2 14.25 -2.51 6.51
C ARG A 2 13.14 -2.23 5.51
N VAL A 3 13.21 -2.79 4.30
CA VAL A 3 12.20 -2.61 3.25
C VAL A 3 11.62 -3.95 2.80
N GLY A 4 10.42 -3.94 2.24
CA GLY A 4 9.80 -5.13 1.66
C GLY A 4 8.49 -4.85 0.94
N VAL A 5 7.96 -5.87 0.27
CA VAL A 5 6.61 -5.89 -0.30
C VAL A 5 5.70 -6.62 0.68
N GLN A 6 4.59 -5.99 1.08
CA GLN A 6 3.57 -6.65 1.92
C GLN A 6 2.45 -7.26 1.07
N PHE A 7 2.01 -6.53 0.04
CA PHE A 7 0.90 -6.95 -0.82
C PHE A 7 1.27 -6.85 -2.28
N THR A 8 0.80 -7.82 -3.05
CA THR A 8 0.70 -7.74 -4.50
C THR A 8 -0.75 -7.97 -4.91
N GLY A 9 -1.14 -7.44 -6.06
CA GLY A 9 -2.49 -7.68 -6.56
C GLY A 9 -2.76 -6.96 -7.86
N SER A 10 -3.93 -7.26 -8.44
CA SER A 10 -4.48 -6.51 -9.56
C SER A 10 -5.58 -5.57 -9.05
N VAL A 11 -5.65 -4.35 -9.58
CA VAL A 11 -6.73 -3.39 -9.34
C VAL A 11 -7.43 -3.12 -10.67
N PRO A 12 -8.71 -3.49 -10.82
CA PRO A 12 -9.47 -3.22 -12.04
C PRO A 12 -9.49 -1.73 -12.41
N ALA A 13 -9.75 -1.44 -13.69
CA ALA A 13 -9.86 -0.07 -14.20
C ALA A 13 -10.80 0.79 -13.36
N GLY A 14 -10.37 1.99 -12.98
CA GLY A 14 -11.16 2.95 -12.20
C GLY A 14 -11.55 2.50 -10.78
N ALA A 15 -11.16 1.30 -10.34
CA ALA A 15 -11.61 0.71 -9.09
C ALA A 15 -10.67 1.03 -7.92
N THR A 16 -11.17 0.88 -6.70
CA THR A 16 -10.38 0.91 -5.47
C THR A 16 -10.39 -0.48 -4.83
N ARG A 17 -9.23 -0.94 -4.36
CA ARG A 17 -9.10 -2.13 -3.52
C ARG A 17 -8.40 -1.78 -2.22
N ARG A 18 -8.78 -2.45 -1.14
CA ARG A 18 -8.25 -2.22 0.20
C ARG A 18 -7.63 -3.50 0.75
N TRP A 19 -6.44 -3.37 1.32
CA TRP A 19 -5.74 -4.43 2.05
C TRP A 19 -5.51 -3.99 3.49
N PHE A 20 -5.28 -4.96 4.38
CA PHE A 20 -4.94 -4.68 5.78
C PHE A 20 -3.85 -5.62 6.31
N THR A 21 -3.03 -5.11 7.22
CA THR A 21 -2.03 -5.87 7.98
C THR A 21 -1.95 -5.34 9.41
N PHE A 22 -1.71 -6.22 10.38
CA PHE A 22 -1.72 -5.93 11.81
C PHE A 22 -0.45 -6.48 12.50
N ASN A 23 -0.33 -6.30 13.82
CA ASN A 23 0.83 -6.73 14.63
C ASN A 23 2.15 -6.06 14.25
N TRP A 24 2.10 -4.80 13.80
CA TRP A 24 3.31 -4.02 13.59
C TRP A 24 3.75 -3.37 14.90
N PRO A 25 5.01 -3.52 15.34
CA PRO A 25 5.47 -2.90 16.58
C PRO A 25 5.27 -1.39 16.54
N GLN A 26 4.71 -0.87 17.62
CA GLN A 26 4.27 0.50 17.68
C GLN A 26 5.39 1.54 17.61
N GLY A 27 6.58 1.17 18.07
CA GLY A 27 7.75 2.04 18.05
C GLY A 27 8.40 2.13 16.68
N TRP A 28 7.88 1.42 15.67
CA TRP A 28 8.42 1.47 14.32
C TRP A 28 7.86 2.66 13.55
N HIS A 29 8.75 3.47 12.98
CA HIS A 29 8.40 4.40 11.92
C HIS A 29 8.28 3.63 10.60
N VAL A 30 7.03 3.37 10.17
CA VAL A 30 6.74 2.66 8.92
C VAL A 30 6.19 3.62 7.87
N ALA A 31 6.85 3.72 6.73
CA ALA A 31 6.38 4.43 5.56
C ALA A 31 5.87 3.43 4.51
N TRP A 32 4.73 3.74 3.89
CA TRP A 32 4.11 2.93 2.84
C TRP A 32 4.23 3.61 1.49
N ASN A 33 4.49 2.82 0.45
CA ASN A 33 4.54 3.29 -0.91
C ASN A 33 3.91 2.24 -1.83
N VAL A 34 3.02 2.66 -2.72
CA VAL A 34 2.37 1.76 -3.67
C VAL A 34 2.88 2.09 -5.06
N VAL A 35 3.33 1.07 -5.78
CA VAL A 35 3.78 1.21 -7.17
C VAL A 35 2.96 0.31 -8.08
N SER A 36 2.69 0.76 -9.30
CA SER A 36 2.22 -0.14 -10.34
C SER A 36 3.39 -0.92 -10.93
N THR A 37 3.17 -2.20 -11.21
CA THR A 37 4.10 -3.07 -11.96
C THR A 37 3.65 -3.29 -13.40
N SER A 38 2.50 -2.72 -13.80
CA SER A 38 2.03 -2.74 -15.19
C SER A 38 2.69 -1.62 -16.00
N PRO A 39 3.48 -1.91 -17.04
CA PRO A 39 4.12 -0.87 -17.84
C PRO A 39 3.09 -0.12 -18.70
N ARG A 40 2.76 1.12 -18.30
CA ARG A 40 1.91 2.05 -19.08
C ARG A 40 2.49 3.47 -18.99
N PRO A 41 3.26 3.92 -19.99
CA PRO A 41 3.82 5.26 -19.97
C PRO A 41 2.75 6.34 -20.22
N GLY A 42 3.01 7.56 -19.76
CA GLY A 42 2.28 8.77 -20.17
C GLY A 42 1.20 9.27 -19.21
N SER A 43 0.87 8.56 -18.13
CA SER A 43 -0.09 9.03 -17.11
C SER A 43 0.13 8.39 -15.74
N PRO A 44 -0.34 9.02 -14.64
CA PRO A 44 -0.45 8.37 -13.34
C PRO A 44 -1.29 7.09 -13.44
N GLN A 45 -0.93 6.06 -12.65
CA GLN A 45 -1.63 4.77 -12.67
C GLN A 45 -2.39 4.47 -11.39
N VAL A 46 -1.78 4.79 -10.25
CA VAL A 46 -2.33 4.49 -8.94
C VAL A 46 -2.30 5.72 -8.06
N ASP A 47 -3.34 5.84 -7.26
CA ASP A 47 -3.44 6.74 -6.12
C ASP A 47 -3.66 5.87 -4.87
N TRP A 48 -3.13 6.26 -3.71
CA TRP A 48 -3.28 5.45 -2.51
C TRP A 48 -3.38 6.28 -1.24
N ASP A 49 -4.11 5.73 -0.27
CA ASP A 49 -4.25 6.27 1.07
C ASP A 49 -3.91 5.20 2.11
N VAL A 50 -3.39 5.65 3.24
CA VAL A 50 -2.95 4.79 4.34
C VAL A 50 -3.62 5.26 5.63
N GLU A 51 -4.48 4.40 6.16
CA GLU A 51 -5.12 4.60 7.45
C GLU A 51 -4.40 3.73 8.48
N VAL A 52 -4.20 4.30 9.68
CA VAL A 52 -3.44 3.64 10.75
C VAL A 52 -4.28 3.61 12.02
N GLU A 53 -4.36 2.44 12.65
CA GLU A 53 -4.94 2.24 13.97
C GLU A 53 -3.86 1.89 14.98
N ARG A 54 -3.96 2.47 16.17
CA ARG A 54 -3.26 1.98 17.36
C ARG A 54 -4.05 0.83 17.98
N ALA A 55 -3.76 -0.39 17.54
CA ALA A 55 -4.52 -1.58 17.94
C ALA A 55 -4.41 -1.88 19.45
N ASP A 56 -3.21 -1.72 20.02
CA ASP A 56 -2.98 -1.85 21.46
C ASP A 56 -1.74 -1.05 21.92
N ALA A 57 -1.30 -1.27 23.16
CA ALA A 57 -0.13 -0.60 23.73
C ALA A 57 1.18 -0.84 22.94
N ASN A 58 1.27 -1.94 22.20
CA ASN A 58 2.47 -2.45 21.55
C ASN A 58 2.36 -2.56 20.03
N ASN A 59 1.15 -2.52 19.45
CA ASN A 59 0.92 -2.84 18.05
C ASN A 59 0.12 -1.78 17.27
N LEU A 60 0.38 -1.72 15.95
CA LEU A 60 -0.33 -0.94 14.94
C LEU A 60 -0.98 -1.86 13.91
N THR A 61 -2.11 -1.39 13.35
CA THR A 61 -2.76 -1.95 12.16
C THR A 61 -2.75 -0.90 11.06
N TYR A 62 -2.47 -1.34 9.83
CA TYR A 62 -2.48 -0.50 8.64
C TYR A 62 -3.54 -0.99 7.67
N TRP A 63 -4.28 -0.05 7.08
CA TRP A 63 -5.11 -0.29 5.91
C TRP A 63 -4.59 0.55 4.76
N ILE A 64 -4.42 -0.10 3.61
CA ILE A 64 -3.91 0.54 2.40
C ILE A 64 -5.00 0.44 1.35
N SER A 65 -5.56 1.58 0.99
CA SER A 65 -6.54 1.72 -0.08
C SER A 65 -5.81 2.16 -1.34
N VAL A 66 -5.91 1.40 -2.43
CA VAL A 66 -5.28 1.72 -3.71
C VAL A 66 -6.36 1.89 -4.76
N ARG A 67 -6.38 3.05 -5.39
CA ARG A 67 -7.24 3.38 -6.53
C ARG A 67 -6.45 3.30 -7.82
N ASN A 68 -6.95 2.52 -8.78
CA ASN A 68 -6.49 2.58 -10.16
C ASN A 68 -7.17 3.77 -10.85
N VAL A 69 -6.39 4.73 -11.31
CA VAL A 69 -6.89 5.94 -12.00
C VAL A 69 -6.86 5.81 -13.52
N THR A 70 -6.59 4.61 -14.04
CA THR A 70 -6.52 4.32 -15.47
C THR A 70 -7.72 3.51 -15.97
N PRO A 71 -7.99 3.51 -17.30
CA PRO A 71 -9.06 2.72 -17.89
C PRO A 71 -8.73 1.22 -18.09
N ASP A 72 -7.53 0.77 -17.70
CA ASP A 72 -7.12 -0.63 -17.83
C ASP A 72 -6.77 -1.21 -16.45
N PRO A 73 -6.93 -2.53 -16.21
CA PRO A 73 -6.48 -3.13 -14.96
C PRO A 73 -4.96 -2.96 -14.79
N VAL A 74 -4.52 -2.68 -13.56
CA VAL A 74 -3.09 -2.54 -13.22
C VAL A 74 -2.69 -3.52 -12.12
N ASN A 75 -1.49 -4.07 -12.23
CA ASN A 75 -0.87 -4.81 -11.15
C ASN A 75 -0.10 -3.84 -10.25
N ILE A 76 -0.06 -4.15 -8.96
CA ILE A 76 0.54 -3.30 -7.93
C ILE A 76 1.41 -4.10 -6.96
N GLU A 77 2.33 -3.38 -6.33
CA GLU A 77 3.02 -3.78 -5.10
C GLU A 77 2.82 -2.70 -4.04
N ALA A 78 2.33 -3.08 -2.86
CA ALA A 78 2.34 -2.23 -1.68
C ALA A 78 3.60 -2.53 -0.87
N ARG A 79 4.53 -1.58 -0.88
CA ARG A 79 5.85 -1.67 -0.25
C ARG A 79 5.85 -0.92 1.07
N TYR A 80 6.64 -1.41 2.02
CA TYR A 80 6.88 -0.74 3.28
C TYR A 80 8.37 -0.49 3.50
N ALA A 81 8.67 0.56 4.26
CA ALA A 81 9.98 0.85 4.79
C ALA A 81 9.87 1.13 6.29
N VAL A 82 10.55 0.32 7.11
CA VAL A 82 10.81 0.62 8.52
C VAL A 82 12.06 1.47 8.57
N LEU A 83 11.92 2.73 8.99
CA LEU A 83 12.97 3.74 8.87
C LEU A 83 13.91 3.78 10.06
N ASN A 84 13.42 3.40 11.25
CA ASN A 84 14.14 3.42 12.54
C ASN A 84 14.60 4.81 12.97
#